data_AF-A0A920MVR4-F1
#
_entry.id   AF-A0A920MVR4-F1
#
_cell.length_a   1.000
_cell.length_b   1.000
_cell.length_c   1.000
_cell.angle_alpha   90.00
_cell.angle_beta   90.00
_cell.angle_gamma   90.00
#
_symmetry.space_group_name_H-M   'P 1'
#
loop_
_entity.id
_entity.type
_entity.pdbx_description
1 polymer ?
#
loop_
_entity_poly.entity_id
_entity_poly.type
_entity_poly.pdbx_seq_one_letter_code
_entity_poly.pdbx_strand_id
1 'polypeptide(L)'
;METILADTRLGDLHSGVHKEDDLRKVVQVNAQRGVDFIKTRGTERAGSRKLTKKTNISRIQLKIIVDEANKYNIPVMAHAHGDEGGYAAVKAGVKSIEHGTI
;
A
#
# COMPACT_ATOMS: atom_id res chain seq x y z
N MET A 1 10.26 -6.04 5.82
CA MET A 1 11.35 -5.10 6.18
C MET A 1 12.65 -5.42 5.43
N GLU A 2 12.68 -6.47 4.60
CA GLU A 2 13.86 -6.82 3.78
C GLU A 2 13.96 -6.00 2.48
N THR A 3 12.83 -5.66 1.85
CA THR A 3 12.79 -5.00 0.53
C THR A 3 13.29 -3.55 0.52
N ILE A 4 13.28 -2.89 1.69
CA ILE A 4 13.80 -1.53 1.87
C ILE A 4 15.33 -1.56 2.00
N LEU A 5 15.90 -2.61 2.60
CA LEU A 5 17.34 -2.74 2.83
C LEU A 5 18.10 -3.25 1.60
N ALA A 6 17.42 -3.87 0.64
CA ALA A 6 18.02 -4.42 -0.57
C ALA A 6 18.33 -3.37 -1.66
N ASP A 7 17.88 -2.12 -1.50
CA ASP A 7 18.06 -1.05 -2.49
C ASP A 7 18.40 0.24 -1.79
N THR A 8 19.62 0.71 -2.05
CA THR A 8 20.21 1.87 -1.37
C THR A 8 19.39 3.14 -1.56
N ARG A 9 18.57 3.22 -2.63
CA ARG A 9 17.63 4.34 -2.84
C ARG A 9 16.60 4.46 -1.72
N LEU A 10 16.27 3.36 -1.03
CA LEU A 10 15.31 3.31 0.07
C LEU A 10 15.97 3.25 1.45
N GLY A 11 17.30 3.36 1.55
CA GLY A 11 18.03 3.16 2.81
C GLY A 11 17.64 4.14 3.93
N ASP A 12 17.21 5.36 3.57
CA ASP A 12 16.69 6.36 4.49
C ASP A 12 15.34 5.96 5.11
N LEU A 13 14.60 5.03 4.49
CA LEU A 13 13.32 4.51 4.96
C LEU A 13 13.44 3.24 5.82
N HIS A 14 14.65 2.88 6.27
CA HIS A 14 14.89 1.67 7.09
C HIS A 14 14.05 1.67 8.39
N SER A 15 13.76 2.85 8.95
CA SER A 15 12.93 3.02 10.14
C SER A 15 11.42 3.09 9.85
N GLY A 16 11.03 2.97 8.58
CA GLY A 16 9.64 2.98 8.13
C GLY A 16 9.31 4.10 7.14
N VAL A 17 8.06 4.09 6.69
CA VAL A 17 7.46 5.05 5.76
C VAL A 17 6.53 5.93 6.58
N HIS A 18 6.90 7.21 6.76
CA HIS A 18 6.23 8.10 7.72
C HIS A 18 5.63 9.34 7.05
N LYS A 19 6.09 9.69 5.84
CA LYS A 19 5.64 10.85 5.07
C LYS A 19 4.99 10.44 3.76
N GLU A 20 4.25 11.36 3.16
CA GLU A 20 3.63 11.18 1.85
C GLU A 20 4.67 10.96 0.74
N ASP A 21 5.78 11.69 0.79
CA ASP A 21 6.87 11.55 -0.18
C ASP A 21 7.57 10.19 -0.08
N ASP A 22 7.64 9.61 1.12
CA ASP A 22 8.18 8.26 1.33
C ASP A 22 7.34 7.22 0.57
N LEU A 23 6.00 7.37 0.58
CA LEU A 23 5.10 6.49 -0.18
C LEU A 23 5.38 6.60 -1.68
N ARG A 24 5.53 7.83 -2.20
CA ARG A 24 5.83 8.07 -3.61
C ARG A 24 7.15 7.45 -4.00
N LYS A 25 8.18 7.66 -3.18
CA LYS A 25 9.53 7.15 -3.37
C LYS A 25 9.54 5.62 -3.43
N VAL A 26 8.83 4.95 -2.51
CA VAL A 26 8.71 3.48 -2.52
C VAL A 26 8.00 2.98 -3.78
N VAL A 27 6.92 3.63 -4.22
CA VAL A 27 6.21 3.26 -5.45
C VAL A 27 7.11 3.45 -6.67
N GLN A 28 7.75 4.61 -6.80
CA GLN A 28 8.67 4.93 -7.89
C GLN A 28 9.81 3.90 -7.99
N VAL A 29 10.45 3.57 -6.87
CA VAL A 29 11.55 2.60 -6.86
C VAL A 29 11.07 1.22 -7.30
N ASN A 30 9.90 0.77 -6.85
CA ASN A 30 9.34 -0.51 -7.31
C ASN A 30 8.91 -0.47 -8.78
N ALA A 31 8.32 0.63 -9.25
CA ALA A 31 7.97 0.80 -10.66
C ALA A 31 9.21 0.72 -11.57
N GLN A 32 10.31 1.36 -11.16
CA GLN A 32 11.59 1.30 -11.89
C GLN A 32 12.24 -0.11 -11.89
N ARG A 33 11.79 -1.02 -11.02
CA ARG A 33 12.19 -2.44 -11.05
C ARG A 33 11.37 -3.26 -12.06
N GLY A 34 10.38 -2.66 -12.72
CA GLY A 34 9.53 -3.34 -13.71
C GLY A 34 8.51 -4.27 -13.08
N VAL A 35 7.98 -3.95 -11.90
CA VAL A 35 6.92 -4.74 -11.27
C VAL A 35 5.59 -4.60 -12.02
N ASP A 36 4.83 -5.69 -12.09
CA ASP A 36 3.50 -5.69 -12.72
C ASP A 36 2.42 -5.10 -11.81
N PHE A 37 2.62 -5.12 -10.49
CA PHE A 37 1.66 -4.67 -9.49
C PHE A 37 2.33 -4.02 -8.29
N ILE A 38 1.65 -3.04 -7.69
CA ILE A 38 1.99 -2.52 -6.37
C ILE A 38 1.02 -3.10 -5.33
N LYS A 39 1.55 -3.81 -4.33
CA LYS A 39 0.78 -4.32 -3.19
C LYS A 39 0.89 -3.37 -2.00
N THR A 40 -0.25 -3.02 -1.42
CA THR A 40 -0.33 -2.26 -0.16
C THR A 40 -1.33 -2.87 0.82
N ARG A 41 -1.42 -2.31 2.02
CA ARG A 41 -2.43 -2.64 3.03
C ARG A 41 -3.48 -1.55 3.05
N GLY A 42 -4.76 -1.91 3.02
CA GLY A 42 -5.91 -1.05 3.38
C GLY A 42 -6.29 -1.18 4.86
N THR A 43 -6.10 -2.36 5.47
CA THR A 43 -6.40 -2.63 6.89
C THR A 43 -5.22 -3.22 7.67
N GLU A 44 -5.36 -3.29 9.00
CA GLU A 44 -4.51 -4.07 9.88
C GLU A 44 -4.43 -5.54 9.46
N ARG A 45 -3.29 -6.16 9.80
CA ARG A 45 -3.03 -7.57 9.53
C ARG A 45 -4.06 -8.42 10.27
N ALA A 46 -4.91 -9.11 9.52
CA ALA A 46 -5.68 -10.21 10.07
C ALA A 46 -4.73 -11.35 10.51
N GLY A 47 -4.94 -11.91 11.70
CA GLY A 47 -4.11 -13.02 12.20
C GLY A 47 -4.07 -13.22 13.71
N SER A 48 -4.62 -12.30 14.51
CA SER A 48 -4.89 -12.57 15.93
C SER A 48 -6.31 -12.11 16.28
N ARG A 49 -7.00 -12.86 17.16
CA ARG A 49 -8.35 -12.51 17.68
C ARG A 49 -8.42 -11.13 18.34
N LYS A 50 -7.26 -10.54 18.69
CA LYS A 50 -7.12 -9.23 19.32
C LYS A 50 -6.90 -8.08 18.33
N LEU A 51 -6.47 -8.37 17.10
CA LEU A 51 -6.18 -7.33 16.10
C LEU A 51 -7.47 -6.88 15.43
N THR A 52 -7.61 -5.57 15.34
CA THR A 52 -8.86 -4.94 14.93
C THR A 52 -8.96 -4.88 13.40
N LYS A 53 -10.17 -4.76 12.85
CA LYS A 53 -10.39 -4.44 11.42
C LYS A 53 -10.04 -2.97 11.09
N LYS A 54 -9.20 -2.32 11.92
CA LYS A 54 -8.87 -0.91 11.78
C LYS A 54 -8.03 -0.67 10.55
N THR A 55 -8.27 0.48 9.94
CA THR A 55 -7.56 0.98 8.78
C THR A 55 -6.16 1.45 9.20
N ASN A 56 -5.13 0.86 8.59
CA ASN A 56 -3.72 1.20 8.88
C ASN A 56 -3.17 2.34 8.01
N ILE A 57 -3.83 2.60 6.89
CA ILE A 57 -3.43 3.59 5.91
C ILE A 57 -4.62 4.50 5.64
N SER A 58 -4.44 5.81 5.67
CA SER A 58 -5.55 6.70 5.35
C SER A 58 -5.95 6.53 3.88
N ARG A 59 -7.19 6.87 3.54
CA ARG A 59 -7.64 6.94 2.14
C ARG A 59 -6.76 7.88 1.30
N ILE A 60 -6.22 8.94 1.91
CA ILE A 60 -5.30 9.87 1.24
C ILE A 60 -4.01 9.15 0.87
N GLN A 61 -3.42 8.41 1.81
CA GLN A 61 -2.20 7.63 1.55
C GLN A 61 -2.43 6.53 0.50
N LEU A 62 -3.59 5.86 0.49
CA LEU A 62 -3.95 4.93 -0.59
C LEU A 62 -4.02 5.62 -1.94
N LYS A 63 -4.65 6.81 -1.99
CA LYS A 63 -4.75 7.59 -3.22
C LYS A 63 -3.36 8.03 -3.71
N ILE A 64 -2.47 8.42 -2.80
CA ILE A 64 -1.08 8.77 -3.14
C ILE A 64 -0.37 7.59 -3.81
N ILE A 65 -0.51 6.38 -3.27
CA ILE A 65 0.06 5.16 -3.86
C ILE A 65 -0.52 4.91 -5.25
N VAL A 66 -1.85 4.98 -5.40
CA VAL A 66 -2.54 4.75 -6.68
C VAL A 66 -2.13 5.79 -7.73
N ASP A 67 -2.17 7.08 -7.38
CA ASP A 67 -1.77 8.17 -8.28
C ASP A 67 -0.32 8.02 -8.72
N GLU A 68 0.59 7.63 -7.83
CA GLU A 68 1.99 7.43 -8.17
C GLU A 68 2.19 6.21 -9.08
N ALA A 69 1.51 5.10 -8.81
CA ALA A 69 1.60 3.88 -9.62
C ALA A 69 1.02 4.09 -11.03
N ASN A 70 -0.06 4.88 -11.14
CA ASN A 70 -0.70 5.22 -12.41
C ASN A 70 0.23 5.98 -13.37
N LYS A 71 1.21 6.74 -12.88
CA LYS A 71 2.22 7.38 -13.74
C LYS A 71 3.03 6.37 -14.56
N TYR A 72 3.11 5.13 -14.09
CA TYR A 72 3.81 4.02 -14.73
C TYR A 72 2.86 2.99 -15.35
N ASN A 73 1.53 3.25 -15.34
CA ASN A 73 0.50 2.30 -15.74
C ASN A 73 0.51 0.98 -14.93
N ILE A 74 0.93 1.03 -13.66
CA ILE A 74 1.01 -0.15 -12.80
C ILE A 74 -0.22 -0.19 -11.88
N PRO A 75 -1.05 -1.25 -11.91
CA PRO A 75 -2.19 -1.40 -11.02
C PRO A 75 -1.80 -1.63 -9.56
N VAL A 76 -2.65 -1.15 -8.64
CA VAL A 76 -2.51 -1.36 -7.19
C VAL A 76 -3.47 -2.43 -6.70
N MET A 77 -3.00 -3.29 -5.80
CA MET A 77 -3.80 -4.27 -5.05
C MET A 77 -3.68 -4.00 -3.55
N ALA A 78 -4.80 -4.05 -2.81
CA ALA A 78 -4.82 -3.73 -1.38
C ALA A 78 -5.38 -4.89 -0.53
N HIS A 79 -4.62 -5.27 0.51
CA HIS A 79 -5.13 -6.11 1.60
C HIS A 79 -6.20 -5.36 2.38
N ALA A 80 -7.46 -5.78 2.32
CA ALA A 80 -8.53 -5.14 3.07
C ALA A 80 -9.56 -6.14 3.59
N HIS A 81 -9.96 -5.93 4.84
CA HIS A 81 -11.06 -6.60 5.52
C HIS A 81 -12.08 -5.57 6.00
N GLY A 82 -13.35 -5.95 6.15
CA GLY A 82 -14.42 -5.08 6.60
C GLY A 82 -14.79 -3.98 5.60
N ASP A 83 -15.98 -3.42 5.80
CA ASP A 83 -16.60 -2.51 4.84
C ASP A 83 -15.81 -1.20 4.68
N GLU A 84 -15.33 -0.61 5.79
CA GLU A 84 -14.61 0.67 5.76
C GLU A 84 -13.29 0.58 4.98
N GLY A 85 -12.52 -0.48 5.22
CA GLY A 85 -11.24 -0.70 4.55
C GLY A 85 -11.42 -0.97 3.06
N GLY A 86 -12.38 -1.84 2.71
CA GLY A 86 -12.73 -2.12 1.32
C GLY A 86 -13.23 -0.87 0.59
N TYR A 87 -14.15 -0.12 1.21
CA TYR A 87 -14.68 1.12 0.67
C TYR A 87 -13.57 2.16 0.43
N ALA A 88 -12.69 2.37 1.41
CA ALA A 88 -11.58 3.32 1.28
C ALA A 88 -10.64 2.94 0.11
N ALA A 89 -10.32 1.66 -0.04
CA ALA A 89 -9.47 1.16 -1.12
C ALA A 89 -10.12 1.32 -2.50
N VAL A 90 -11.40 0.95 -2.65
CA VAL A 90 -12.15 1.16 -3.90
C VAL A 90 -12.20 2.65 -4.25
N LYS A 91 -12.53 3.51 -3.27
CA LYS A 91 -12.59 4.97 -3.47
C LYS A 91 -11.23 5.62 -3.75
N ALA A 92 -10.12 4.96 -3.42
CA ALA A 92 -8.77 5.39 -3.77
C ALA A 92 -8.35 4.97 -5.19
N GLY A 93 -9.09 4.06 -5.84
CA GLY A 93 -8.80 3.57 -7.18
C GLY A 93 -7.96 2.29 -7.23
N VAL A 94 -7.93 1.52 -6.14
CA VAL A 94 -7.28 0.20 -6.12
C VAL A 94 -7.97 -0.74 -7.11
N LYS A 95 -7.19 -1.51 -7.86
CA LYS A 95 -7.66 -2.45 -8.90
C LYS A 95 -8.14 -3.78 -8.34
N SER A 96 -7.50 -4.28 -7.28
CA SER A 96 -7.86 -5.56 -6.64
C SER A 96 -7.96 -5.41 -5.11
N ILE A 97 -9.05 -5.90 -4.54
CA ILE A 97 -9.22 -6.06 -3.09
C ILE A 97 -8.86 -7.50 -2.72
N GLU A 98 -8.01 -7.61 -1.72
CA GLU A 98 -7.39 -8.88 -1.34
C GLU A 98 -7.96 -9.31 0.00
N HIS A 99 -8.30 -10.60 0.11
CA HIS A 99 -9.15 -11.23 1.14
C HIS A 99 -10.62 -10.87 1.04
N GLY A 100 -10.98 -9.58 1.13
CA GLY A 100 -12.37 -9.12 0.95
C GLY A 100 -13.37 -9.75 1.93
N THR A 101 -12.93 -10.08 3.16
CA THR A 101 -13.81 -10.68 4.17
C THR A 101 -14.47 -9.60 5.02
N ILE A 102 -15.70 -9.87 5.47
CA ILE A 102 -16.49 -8.92 6.28
C ILE A 102 -16.17 -9.04 7.76
#